data_AF-A0A0N0DD11-F1
#
_entry.id   AF-A0A0N0DD11-F1
#
_cell.length_a   1.000
_cell.length_b   1.000
_cell.length_c   1.000
_cell.angle_alpha   90.00
_cell.angle_beta   90.00
_cell.angle_gamma   90.00
#
_symmetry.space_group_name_H-M   'P 1'
#
loop_
_entity.id
_entity.type
_entity.pdbx_description
1 polymer ?
#
loop_
_entity_poly.entity_id
_entity_poly.type
_entity_poly.pdbx_seq_one_letter_code
_entity_poly.pdbx_strand_id
1 'polypeptide(L)'
;MTAIILNQVADSAQSLTDLVIGFDPTQCTERELSELIRLGEKLEGIGITLLSKAESKYAWEASAGLRFKVAATTSKVIAMEEVPLPKSFRRSLKAIFVGPESLLQSLSLGQSRHKNFDRRCKKLRKLSPNAIVTWALTFSPNSWFVHNMRNDIFSCLITFVESRPRKMWPSKVYELLEGLKRDMDLAQNFEYLRFVSDLNISAPNENGAESDVSFPQR
;
A
#
# COMPACT_ATOMS: atom_id res chain seq x y z
N MET A 1 -19.61 -23.12 12.14
CA MET A 1 -19.05 -22.20 11.11
C MET A 1 -17.54 -22.06 11.24
N THR A 2 -16.99 -21.80 12.44
CA THR A 2 -15.54 -21.63 12.67
C THR A 2 -14.70 -22.86 12.36
N ALA A 3 -15.15 -24.07 12.73
CA ALA A 3 -14.44 -25.32 12.43
C ALA A 3 -14.36 -25.62 10.93
N ILE A 4 -15.39 -25.25 10.15
CA ILE A 4 -15.42 -25.42 8.70
C ILE A 4 -14.39 -24.51 8.04
N ILE A 5 -14.34 -23.24 8.45
CA ILE A 5 -13.35 -22.27 7.93
C ILE A 5 -11.92 -22.72 8.30
N LEU A 6 -11.72 -23.22 9.51
CA LEU A 6 -10.40 -23.66 9.98
C LEU A 6 -9.88 -24.84 9.15
N ASN A 7 -10.72 -25.85 8.92
CA ASN A 7 -10.36 -27.01 8.09
C ASN A 7 -10.12 -26.59 6.64
N GLN A 8 -10.98 -25.75 6.06
CA GLN A 8 -10.79 -25.27 4.68
C GLN A 8 -9.48 -24.49 4.48
N VAL A 9 -9.11 -23.64 5.45
CA VAL A 9 -7.85 -22.90 5.39
C VAL A 9 -6.66 -23.85 5.57
N ALA A 10 -6.74 -24.82 6.47
CA ALA A 10 -5.70 -25.83 6.67
C ALA A 10 -5.50 -26.68 5.40
N ASP A 11 -6.59 -27.19 4.80
CA ASP A 11 -6.56 -28.00 3.58
C ASP A 11 -5.99 -27.19 2.40
N SER A 12 -6.40 -25.92 2.28
CA SER A 12 -5.88 -25.01 1.25
C SER A 12 -4.38 -24.73 1.45
N ALA A 13 -3.94 -24.51 2.69
CA ALA A 13 -2.55 -24.27 3.02
C ALA A 13 -1.68 -25.50 2.73
N GLN A 14 -2.17 -26.70 3.07
CA GLN A 14 -1.50 -27.96 2.75
C GLN A 14 -1.38 -28.14 1.23
N SER A 15 -2.49 -27.96 0.50
CA SER A 15 -2.50 -28.08 -0.96
C SER A 15 -1.52 -27.12 -1.63
N LEU A 16 -1.48 -25.86 -1.17
CA LEU A 16 -0.51 -24.87 -1.67
C LEU A 16 0.93 -25.25 -1.32
N THR A 17 1.17 -25.83 -0.15
CA THR A 17 2.49 -26.29 0.28
C THR A 17 2.99 -27.42 -0.62
N ASP A 18 2.13 -28.40 -0.91
CA ASP A 18 2.46 -29.53 -1.79
C ASP A 18 2.76 -29.05 -3.22
N LEU A 19 1.97 -28.09 -3.74
CA LEU A 19 2.22 -27.46 -5.04
C LEU A 19 3.56 -26.72 -5.10
N VAL A 20 3.94 -26.00 -4.03
CA VAL A 20 5.23 -25.29 -3.96
C VAL A 20 6.40 -26.27 -3.90
N ILE A 21 6.27 -27.41 -3.22
CA ILE A 21 7.31 -28.44 -3.18
C ILE A 21 7.56 -29.04 -4.57
N GLY A 22 6.50 -29.25 -5.35
CA GLY A 22 6.60 -29.77 -6.71
C GLY A 22 6.95 -28.74 -7.79
N PHE A 23 7.07 -27.46 -7.42
CA PHE A 23 7.30 -26.38 -8.38
C PHE A 23 8.77 -26.28 -8.79
N ASP A 24 9.04 -26.45 -10.09
CA ASP A 24 10.35 -26.21 -10.70
C ASP A 24 10.32 -24.91 -11.53
N PRO A 25 10.93 -23.81 -11.05
CA PRO A 25 10.89 -22.52 -11.74
C PRO A 25 11.62 -22.53 -13.09
N THR A 26 12.48 -23.50 -13.36
CA THR A 26 13.24 -23.58 -14.63
C THR A 26 12.36 -23.98 -15.82
N GLN A 27 11.17 -24.52 -15.55
CA GLN A 27 10.21 -24.96 -16.57
C GLN A 27 9.17 -23.89 -16.92
N CYS A 28 9.20 -22.72 -16.26
CA CYS A 28 8.24 -21.66 -16.48
C CYS A 28 8.78 -20.56 -17.40
N THR A 29 7.90 -20.01 -18.22
CA THR A 29 8.16 -18.77 -18.95
C THR A 29 8.20 -17.57 -18.00
N GLU A 30 8.85 -16.48 -18.42
CA GLU A 30 8.88 -15.22 -17.64
C GLU A 30 7.47 -14.68 -17.34
N ARG A 31 6.51 -14.89 -18.25
CA ARG A 31 5.12 -14.51 -18.07
C ARG A 31 4.44 -15.31 -16.94
N GLU A 32 4.64 -16.63 -16.93
CA GLU A 32 4.09 -17.50 -15.89
C GLU A 32 4.70 -17.18 -14.52
N LEU A 33 6.02 -16.94 -14.48
CA LEU A 33 6.71 -16.50 -13.28
C LEU A 33 6.15 -15.16 -12.76
N SER A 34 5.88 -14.21 -13.65
CA SER A 34 5.27 -12.93 -13.28
C SER A 34 3.86 -13.09 -12.69
N GLU A 35 3.02 -13.96 -13.27
CA GLU A 35 1.70 -14.25 -12.71
C GLU A 35 1.78 -14.99 -11.37
N LEU A 36 2.73 -15.92 -11.20
CA LEU A 36 2.97 -16.60 -9.93
C LEU A 36 3.42 -15.63 -8.84
N ILE A 37 4.28 -14.66 -9.16
CA ILE A 37 4.66 -13.58 -8.24
C ILE A 37 3.40 -12.81 -7.80
N ARG A 38 2.57 -12.39 -8.75
CA ARG A 38 1.32 -11.65 -8.46
C ARG A 38 0.35 -12.46 -7.59
N LEU A 39 0.25 -13.77 -7.82
CA LEU A 39 -0.56 -14.66 -6.99
C LEU A 39 0.03 -14.83 -5.59
N GLY A 40 1.35 -14.97 -5.48
CA GLY A 40 2.07 -15.04 -4.20
C GLY A 40 1.82 -13.81 -3.33
N GLU A 41 1.94 -12.61 -3.91
CA GLU A 41 1.64 -11.33 -3.22
C GLU A 41 0.19 -11.27 -2.73
N LYS A 42 -0.75 -11.77 -3.53
CA LYS A 42 -2.17 -11.84 -3.13
C LYS A 42 -2.37 -12.80 -1.96
N LEU A 43 -1.72 -13.97 -1.99
CA LEU A 43 -1.81 -14.98 -0.93
C LEU A 43 -1.19 -14.49 0.38
N GLU A 44 -0.02 -13.84 0.31
CA GLU A 44 0.62 -13.19 1.44
C GLU A 44 -0.34 -12.18 2.09
N GLY A 45 -0.96 -11.32 1.28
CA GLY A 45 -1.94 -10.35 1.76
C GLY A 45 -3.14 -11.00 2.46
N ILE A 46 -3.68 -12.10 1.90
CA ILE A 46 -4.77 -12.85 2.53
C ILE A 46 -4.33 -13.41 3.89
N GLY A 47 -3.16 -14.03 3.98
CA GLY A 47 -2.63 -14.60 5.22
C GLY A 47 -2.42 -13.54 6.30
N ILE A 48 -1.81 -12.42 5.93
CA ILE A 48 -1.61 -11.25 6.79
C ILE A 48 -2.95 -10.70 7.32
N THR A 49 -3.97 -10.60 6.47
CA THR A 49 -5.31 -10.17 6.87
C THR A 49 -5.98 -11.14 7.83
N LEU A 50 -5.87 -12.45 7.55
CA LEU A 50 -6.43 -13.50 8.39
C LEU A 50 -5.81 -13.47 9.78
N LEU A 51 -4.48 -13.35 9.87
CA LEU A 51 -3.75 -13.23 11.13
C LEU A 51 -4.21 -12.00 11.92
N SER A 52 -4.27 -10.82 11.28
CA SER A 52 -4.73 -9.60 11.96
C SER A 52 -6.17 -9.72 12.49
N LYS A 53 -7.05 -10.39 11.75
CA LYS A 53 -8.43 -10.64 12.17
C LYS A 53 -8.49 -11.61 13.36
N ALA A 54 -7.62 -12.61 13.38
CA ALA A 54 -7.52 -13.58 14.48
C ALA A 54 -6.93 -12.95 15.74
N GLU A 55 -5.87 -12.13 15.61
CA GLU A 55 -5.18 -11.49 16.73
C GLU A 55 -6.02 -10.40 17.41
N SER A 56 -6.91 -9.72 16.67
CA SER A 56 -7.73 -8.65 17.26
C SER A 56 -9.09 -8.51 16.59
N LYS A 57 -10.04 -9.40 16.95
CA LYS A 57 -11.44 -9.33 16.51
C LYS A 57 -12.04 -7.93 16.70
N TYR A 58 -11.83 -7.32 17.87
CA TYR A 58 -12.39 -6.01 18.18
C TYR A 58 -11.85 -4.90 17.27
N ALA A 59 -10.53 -4.85 17.04
CA ALA A 59 -9.94 -3.85 16.14
C ALA A 59 -10.38 -4.08 14.70
N TRP A 60 -10.55 -5.34 14.28
CA TRP A 60 -11.06 -5.69 12.97
C TRP A 60 -12.52 -5.23 12.76
N GLU A 61 -13.38 -5.40 13.75
CA GLU A 61 -14.77 -4.93 13.69
C GLU A 61 -14.84 -3.40 13.74
N ALA A 62 -14.15 -2.76 14.68
CA ALA A 62 -14.14 -1.30 14.86
C ALA A 62 -13.55 -0.55 13.66
N SER A 63 -12.67 -1.18 12.87
CA SER A 63 -12.05 -0.58 11.68
C SER A 63 -12.84 -0.79 10.39
N ALA A 64 -14.00 -1.47 10.41
CA ALA A 64 -14.73 -1.82 9.19
C ALA A 64 -15.06 -0.62 8.29
N GLY A 65 -15.54 0.50 8.87
CA GLY A 65 -15.82 1.72 8.13
C GLY A 65 -14.57 2.36 7.52
N LEU A 66 -13.43 2.29 8.21
CA LEU A 66 -12.15 2.83 7.72
C LEU A 66 -11.56 1.95 6.60
N ARG A 67 -11.72 0.63 6.67
CA ARG A 67 -11.37 -0.28 5.57
C ARG A 67 -12.24 -0.05 4.34
N PHE A 68 -13.55 0.16 4.54
CA PHE A 68 -14.43 0.55 3.45
C PHE A 68 -13.99 1.88 2.81
N LYS A 69 -13.61 2.86 3.63
CA LYS A 69 -13.06 4.13 3.14
C LYS A 69 -11.80 3.95 2.29
N VAL A 70 -10.90 3.05 2.69
CA VAL A 70 -9.71 2.68 1.88
C VAL A 70 -10.16 2.13 0.53
N ALA A 71 -11.08 1.16 0.51
CA ALA A 71 -11.59 0.58 -0.73
C ALA A 71 -12.23 1.64 -1.64
N ALA A 72 -13.16 2.43 -1.10
CA ALA A 72 -13.88 3.46 -1.83
C ALA A 72 -12.97 4.57 -2.36
N THR A 73 -12.01 5.06 -1.55
CA THR A 73 -11.06 6.10 -1.97
C THR A 73 -10.18 5.61 -3.11
N THR A 74 -9.61 4.41 -2.99
CA THR A 74 -8.78 3.83 -4.05
C THR A 74 -9.57 3.65 -5.35
N SER A 75 -10.77 3.06 -5.29
CA SER A 75 -11.62 2.89 -6.48
C SER A 75 -11.99 4.23 -7.11
N LYS A 76 -12.29 5.25 -6.30
CA LYS A 76 -12.62 6.60 -6.80
C LYS A 76 -11.43 7.24 -7.52
N VAL A 77 -10.23 7.18 -6.95
CA VAL A 77 -9.02 7.74 -7.58
C VAL A 77 -8.75 7.06 -8.92
N ILE A 78 -8.86 5.73 -8.97
CA ILE A 78 -8.66 4.98 -10.21
C ILE A 78 -9.73 5.33 -11.25
N ALA A 79 -11.01 5.30 -10.86
CA ALA A 79 -12.11 5.52 -11.80
C ALA A 79 -12.21 6.96 -12.33
N MET A 80 -11.79 7.94 -11.54
CA MET A 80 -11.81 9.35 -11.95
C MET A 80 -10.47 9.81 -12.55
N GLU A 81 -9.45 8.96 -12.50
CA GLU A 81 -8.06 9.28 -12.87
C GLU A 81 -7.49 10.55 -12.17
N GLU A 82 -8.09 10.92 -11.05
CA GLU A 82 -7.79 12.15 -10.31
C GLU A 82 -7.55 11.87 -8.83
N VAL A 83 -6.83 12.79 -8.17
CA VAL A 83 -6.66 12.79 -6.71
C VAL A 83 -7.58 13.88 -6.12
N PRO A 84 -8.71 13.51 -5.48
CA PRO A 84 -9.72 14.50 -5.07
C PRO A 84 -9.23 15.54 -4.05
N LEU A 85 -8.26 15.16 -3.20
CA LEU A 85 -7.72 16.03 -2.14
C LEU A 85 -6.20 16.08 -2.23
N PRO A 86 -5.63 16.72 -3.27
CA PRO A 86 -4.19 16.68 -3.53
C PRO A 86 -3.40 17.37 -2.41
N LYS A 87 -3.96 18.40 -1.78
CA LYS A 87 -3.35 19.05 -0.60
C LYS A 87 -3.25 18.11 0.59
N SER A 88 -4.28 17.30 0.85
CA SER A 88 -4.25 16.32 1.94
C SER A 88 -3.26 15.20 1.64
N PHE A 89 -3.24 14.71 0.40
CA PHE A 89 -2.29 13.69 -0.06
C PHE A 89 -0.83 14.14 0.15
N ARG A 90 -0.49 15.36 -0.29
CA ARG A 90 0.83 15.96 -0.07
C ARG A 90 1.19 16.09 1.41
N ARG A 91 0.26 16.56 2.25
CA ARG A 91 0.47 16.66 3.70
C ARG A 91 0.69 15.29 4.34
N SER A 92 -0.01 14.25 3.88
CA SER A 92 0.20 12.88 4.34
C SER A 92 1.60 12.37 4.01
N LEU A 93 2.09 12.59 2.79
CA LEU A 93 3.44 12.18 2.40
C LEU A 93 4.50 12.93 3.21
N LYS A 94 4.38 14.26 3.36
CA LYS A 94 5.28 15.02 4.24
C LYS A 94 5.29 14.48 5.67
N ALA A 95 4.12 14.19 6.23
CA ALA A 95 4.01 13.63 7.57
C ALA A 95 4.74 12.28 7.70
N ILE A 96 4.64 11.40 6.71
CA ILE A 96 5.27 10.08 6.71
C ILE A 96 6.80 10.18 6.66
N PHE A 97 7.33 11.00 5.74
CA PHE A 97 8.75 11.02 5.40
C PHE A 97 9.56 12.06 6.20
N VAL A 98 8.97 13.20 6.51
CA VAL A 98 9.61 14.28 7.27
C VAL A 98 9.29 14.17 8.75
N GLY A 99 8.10 13.63 9.08
CA GLY A 99 7.61 13.54 10.45
C GLY A 99 6.63 14.64 10.82
N PRO A 100 6.19 14.67 12.08
CA PRO A 100 5.18 15.60 12.54
C PRO A 100 5.63 17.05 12.42
N GLU A 101 6.94 17.36 12.42
CA GLU A 101 7.49 18.72 12.38
C GLU A 101 6.96 19.52 11.18
N SER A 102 6.75 18.83 10.05
CA SER A 102 6.13 19.39 8.85
C SER A 102 4.66 19.81 9.00
N LEU A 103 3.98 19.35 10.06
CA LEU A 103 2.58 19.67 10.40
C LEU A 103 2.48 20.61 11.63
N LEU A 104 3.55 20.70 12.42
CA LEU A 104 3.55 21.19 13.79
C LEU A 104 3.69 22.70 13.96
N GLN A 105 3.94 23.47 12.90
CA GLN A 105 3.83 24.94 12.99
C GLN A 105 2.42 25.41 13.43
N SER A 106 1.42 24.52 13.46
CA SER A 106 0.03 24.85 13.82
C SER A 106 -0.50 24.21 15.12
N LEU A 107 0.20 23.27 15.76
CA LEU A 107 -0.36 22.51 16.89
C LEU A 107 0.68 22.31 18.00
N SER A 108 0.48 22.95 19.16
CA SER A 108 1.24 22.68 20.39
C SER A 108 0.84 21.32 20.97
N LEU A 109 1.34 20.24 20.37
CA LEU A 109 1.08 18.89 20.85
C LEU A 109 2.01 18.53 22.01
N GLY A 110 1.48 17.81 22.99
CA GLY A 110 2.30 17.30 24.11
C GLY A 110 3.31 16.25 23.64
N GLN A 111 4.45 16.14 24.32
CA GLN A 111 5.56 15.24 23.96
C GLN A 111 5.14 13.78 23.71
N SER A 112 4.17 13.25 24.47
CA SER A 112 3.66 11.88 24.29
C SER A 112 2.88 11.67 22.98
N ARG A 113 2.18 12.71 22.50
CA ARG A 113 1.46 12.71 21.22
C ARG A 113 2.44 12.75 20.05
N HIS A 114 3.50 13.53 20.15
CA HIS A 114 4.60 13.54 19.17
C HIS A 114 5.24 12.16 19.03
N LYS A 115 5.67 11.56 20.15
CA LYS A 115 6.33 10.23 20.15
C LYS A 115 5.45 9.16 19.49
N ASN A 116 4.14 9.17 19.76
CA ASN A 116 3.22 8.22 19.13
C ASN A 116 3.05 8.47 17.63
N PHE A 117 2.93 9.73 17.22
CA PHE A 117 2.78 10.09 15.82
C PHE A 117 4.05 9.73 15.01
N ASP A 118 5.23 10.07 15.53
CA ASP A 118 6.52 9.68 14.95
C ASP A 118 6.64 8.15 14.80
N ARG A 119 6.27 7.39 15.85
CA ARG A 119 6.23 5.92 15.79
C ARG A 119 5.30 5.41 14.68
N ARG A 120 4.15 6.06 14.45
CA ARG A 120 3.24 5.71 13.35
C ARG A 120 3.87 6.02 12.00
N CYS A 121 4.51 7.17 11.83
CA CYS A 121 5.20 7.54 10.59
C CYS A 121 6.33 6.53 10.26
N LYS A 122 7.12 6.13 11.27
CA LYS A 122 8.13 5.06 11.14
C LYS A 122 7.54 3.73 10.69
N LYS A 123 6.34 3.36 11.15
CA LYS A 123 5.64 2.16 10.68
C LYS A 123 5.17 2.30 9.24
N LEU A 124 4.62 3.47 8.87
CA LEU A 124 4.15 3.75 7.52
C LEU A 124 5.28 3.71 6.49
N ARG A 125 6.47 4.22 6.84
CA ARG A 125 7.65 4.18 5.94
C ARG A 125 8.18 2.77 5.62
N LYS A 126 7.77 1.77 6.39
CA LYS A 126 8.14 0.37 6.17
C LYS A 126 7.14 -0.38 5.28
N LEU A 127 6.04 0.26 4.90
CA LEU A 127 5.05 -0.31 4.01
C LEU A 127 5.54 -0.30 2.57
N SER A 128 4.95 -1.13 1.71
CA SER A 128 5.21 -1.06 0.27
C SER A 128 4.83 0.31 -0.30
N PRO A 129 5.45 0.75 -1.40
CA PRO A 129 5.11 2.03 -2.02
C PRO A 129 3.62 2.17 -2.33
N ASN A 130 3.00 1.08 -2.81
CA ASN A 130 1.56 1.03 -3.08
C ASN A 130 0.70 1.24 -1.83
N ALA A 131 1.09 0.65 -0.71
CA ALA A 131 0.42 0.81 0.58
C ALA A 131 0.60 2.23 1.14
N ILE A 132 1.79 2.84 0.99
CA ILE A 132 2.05 4.24 1.37
C ILE A 132 1.12 5.19 0.60
N VAL A 133 1.01 5.03 -0.73
CA VAL A 133 0.11 5.84 -1.56
C VAL A 133 -1.35 5.64 -1.12
N THR A 134 -1.79 4.40 -0.94
CA THR A 134 -3.15 4.08 -0.49
C THR A 134 -3.47 4.75 0.84
N TRP A 135 -2.55 4.68 1.80
CA TRP A 135 -2.69 5.31 3.11
C TRP A 135 -2.80 6.83 2.98
N ALA A 136 -1.88 7.45 2.24
CA ALA A 136 -1.79 8.89 2.08
C ALA A 136 -3.01 9.50 1.37
N LEU A 137 -3.60 8.77 0.41
CA LEU A 137 -4.85 9.17 -0.27
C LEU A 137 -6.07 9.13 0.66
N THR A 138 -6.09 8.17 1.60
CA THR A 138 -7.29 7.85 2.38
C THR A 138 -7.38 8.62 3.70
N PHE A 139 -6.25 8.74 4.40
CA PHE A 139 -6.21 9.23 5.78
C PHE A 139 -5.38 10.50 5.86
N SER A 140 -6.00 11.61 6.29
CA SER A 140 -5.27 12.83 6.59
C SER A 140 -4.43 12.66 7.86
N PRO A 141 -3.29 13.36 8.01
CA PRO A 141 -2.44 13.21 9.19
C PRO A 141 -3.15 13.38 10.52
N ASN A 142 -4.10 14.32 10.61
CA ASN A 142 -4.86 14.57 11.83
C ASN A 142 -5.66 13.34 12.29
N SER A 143 -6.08 12.48 11.37
CA SER A 143 -6.78 11.24 11.73
C SER A 143 -5.86 10.19 12.38
N TRP A 144 -4.54 10.33 12.27
CA TRP A 144 -3.58 9.35 12.81
C TRP A 144 -3.24 9.59 14.27
N PHE A 145 -3.75 10.65 14.90
CA PHE A 145 -3.56 10.82 16.34
C PHE A 145 -4.31 9.75 17.12
N VAL A 146 -3.76 9.33 18.25
CA VAL A 146 -4.27 8.21 19.06
C VAL A 146 -5.74 8.38 19.48
N HIS A 147 -6.17 9.62 19.73
CA HIS A 147 -7.56 9.93 20.09
C HIS A 147 -8.55 9.78 18.93
N ASN A 148 -8.08 9.92 17.67
CA ASN A 148 -8.91 9.73 16.48
C ASN A 148 -8.82 8.30 15.94
N MET A 149 -7.67 7.66 16.09
CA MET A 149 -7.43 6.30 15.64
C MET A 149 -6.58 5.60 16.68
N ARG A 150 -7.16 4.64 17.42
CA ARG A 150 -6.43 3.87 18.43
C ARG A 150 -5.28 3.06 17.82
N ASN A 151 -4.31 2.65 18.64
CA ASN A 151 -3.12 1.94 18.15
C ASN A 151 -3.43 0.58 17.53
N ASP A 152 -4.41 -0.13 18.06
CA ASP A 152 -4.88 -1.42 17.53
C ASP A 152 -5.60 -1.25 16.19
N ILE A 153 -6.46 -0.23 16.08
CA ILE A 153 -7.10 0.14 14.80
C ILE A 153 -6.05 0.56 13.77
N PHE A 154 -5.07 1.38 14.16
CA PHE A 154 -3.97 1.76 13.27
C PHE A 154 -3.19 0.53 12.78
N SER A 155 -2.80 -0.37 13.70
CA SER A 155 -2.10 -1.62 13.35
C SER A 155 -2.95 -2.50 12.43
N CYS A 156 -4.25 -2.64 12.69
CA CYS A 156 -5.16 -3.39 11.82
C CYS A 156 -5.24 -2.76 10.41
N LEU A 157 -5.30 -1.43 10.32
CA LEU A 157 -5.39 -0.73 9.05
C LEU A 157 -4.10 -0.78 8.23
N ILE A 158 -2.92 -0.66 8.85
CA ILE A 158 -1.66 -0.81 8.10
C ILE A 158 -1.57 -2.23 7.50
N THR A 159 -1.95 -3.24 8.29
CA THR A 159 -1.95 -4.63 7.87
C THR A 159 -2.95 -4.88 6.73
N PHE A 160 -4.15 -4.29 6.84
CA PHE A 160 -5.14 -4.34 5.78
C PHE A 160 -4.72 -3.61 4.50
N VAL A 161 -4.03 -2.47 4.61
CA VAL A 161 -3.58 -1.70 3.45
C VAL A 161 -2.42 -2.42 2.75
N GLU A 162 -1.46 -2.95 3.50
CA GLU A 162 -0.30 -3.70 2.98
C GLU A 162 -0.72 -4.98 2.26
N SER A 163 -1.71 -5.68 2.81
CA SER A 163 -2.23 -6.92 2.22
C SER A 163 -3.03 -6.74 0.94
N ARG A 164 -3.29 -5.51 0.49
CA ARG A 164 -4.04 -5.30 -0.75
C ARG A 164 -3.12 -5.60 -1.94
N PRO A 165 -3.64 -6.25 -3.00
CA PRO A 165 -2.90 -6.41 -4.23
C PRO A 165 -2.36 -5.08 -4.74
N ARG A 166 -1.15 -5.13 -5.32
CA ARG A 166 -0.53 -4.03 -6.04
C ARG A 166 -1.48 -3.50 -7.11
N LYS A 167 -1.44 -2.19 -7.34
CA LYS A 167 -2.27 -1.52 -8.35
C LYS A 167 -1.42 -0.58 -9.15
N MET A 168 -1.85 -0.34 -10.37
CA MET A 168 -1.36 0.78 -11.16
C MET A 168 -2.15 2.03 -10.74
N TRP A 169 -1.44 3.10 -10.39
CA TRP A 169 -2.08 4.36 -10.06
C TRP A 169 -2.28 5.18 -11.34
N PRO A 170 -3.27 6.09 -11.39
CA PRO A 170 -3.37 7.05 -12.48
C PRO A 170 -2.15 7.98 -12.53
N SER A 171 -1.81 8.47 -13.72
CA SER A 171 -0.72 9.43 -13.97
C SER A 171 -0.72 10.60 -12.97
N LYS A 172 -1.90 11.08 -12.58
CA LYS A 172 -2.05 12.18 -11.63
C LYS A 172 -1.42 11.92 -10.26
N VAL A 173 -1.39 10.67 -9.80
CA VAL A 173 -0.70 10.30 -8.56
C VAL A 173 0.79 10.50 -8.74
N TYR A 174 1.38 9.98 -9.82
CA TYR A 174 2.80 10.10 -10.12
C TYR A 174 3.23 11.56 -10.31
N GLU A 175 2.45 12.37 -11.02
CA GLU A 175 2.71 13.81 -11.16
C GLU A 175 2.83 14.52 -9.80
N LEU A 176 1.95 14.18 -8.85
CA LEU A 176 1.98 14.76 -7.51
C LEU A 176 3.20 14.29 -6.72
N LEU A 177 3.61 13.04 -6.87
CA LEU A 177 4.82 12.48 -6.24
C LEU A 177 6.09 13.11 -6.81
N GLU A 178 6.21 13.23 -8.12
CA GLU A 178 7.34 13.90 -8.78
C GLU A 178 7.39 15.38 -8.41
N GLY A 179 6.24 16.06 -8.38
CA GLY A 179 6.15 17.46 -7.96
C GLY A 179 6.63 17.70 -6.53
N LEU A 180 6.48 16.72 -5.64
CA LEU A 180 6.96 16.80 -4.25
C LEU A 180 8.48 16.61 -4.12
N LYS A 181 9.18 16.05 -5.12
CA LYS A 181 10.66 16.00 -5.11
C LYS A 181 11.30 17.39 -5.16
N ARG A 182 10.55 18.41 -5.56
CA ARG A 182 10.99 19.82 -5.59
C ARG A 182 10.82 20.54 -4.26
N ASP A 183 10.10 19.93 -3.32
CA ASP A 183 9.85 20.51 -2.01
C ASP A 183 11.11 20.36 -1.14
N MET A 184 11.58 21.43 -0.51
CA MET A 184 12.87 21.42 0.22
C MET A 184 12.94 20.30 1.27
N ASP A 185 11.82 20.02 1.95
CA ASP A 185 11.76 19.00 3.00
C ASP A 185 11.92 17.56 2.47
N LEU A 186 11.59 17.34 1.19
CA LEU A 186 11.56 16.01 0.56
C LEU A 186 12.62 15.82 -0.53
N ALA A 187 13.14 16.91 -1.10
CA ALA A 187 14.14 16.88 -2.17
C ALA A 187 15.42 16.15 -1.77
N GLN A 188 15.79 16.22 -0.50
CA GLN A 188 16.98 15.54 0.05
C GLN A 188 16.62 14.33 0.92
N ASN A 189 15.35 13.95 0.99
CA ASN A 189 14.91 12.82 1.81
C ASN A 189 15.09 11.51 1.04
N PHE A 190 16.18 10.78 1.33
CA PHE A 190 16.51 9.53 0.64
C PHE A 190 15.41 8.47 0.72
N GLU A 191 14.68 8.36 1.83
CA GLU A 191 13.57 7.40 1.95
C GLU A 191 12.42 7.77 1.00
N TYR A 192 12.11 9.06 0.85
CA TYR A 192 11.11 9.54 -0.09
C TYR A 192 11.54 9.30 -1.54
N LEU A 193 12.79 9.66 -1.89
CA LEU A 193 13.30 9.47 -3.24
C LEU A 193 13.29 7.99 -3.65
N ARG A 194 13.72 7.09 -2.74
CA ARG A 194 13.65 5.65 -2.94
C ARG A 194 12.20 5.18 -3.11
N PHE A 195 11.30 5.63 -2.25
CA PHE A 195 9.87 5.30 -2.34
C PHE A 195 9.27 5.64 -3.72
N VAL A 196 9.56 6.83 -4.27
CA VAL A 196 9.05 7.21 -5.60
C VAL A 196 9.66 6.36 -6.70
N SER A 197 10.98 6.09 -6.64
CA SER A 197 11.65 5.22 -7.61
C SER A 197 11.09 3.79 -7.60
N ASP A 198 10.92 3.19 -6.42
CA ASP A 198 10.38 1.83 -6.27
C ASP A 198 8.94 1.72 -6.80
N LEU A 199 8.13 2.77 -6.60
CA LEU A 199 6.78 2.84 -7.15
C LEU A 199 6.77 2.89 -8.69
N ASN A 200 7.72 3.61 -9.29
CA ASN A 200 7.84 3.74 -10.74
C ASN A 200 8.34 2.44 -11.39
N ILE A 201 9.30 1.75 -10.77
CA ILE A 201 9.78 0.44 -11.24
C ILE A 201 8.66 -0.61 -11.20
N SER A 202 7.73 -0.47 -10.25
CA SER A 202 6.58 -1.36 -10.11
C SER A 202 5.44 -1.06 -11.09
N ALA A 203 5.55 -0.04 -11.94
CA ALA A 203 4.59 0.21 -13.01
C ALA A 203 4.94 -0.68 -14.22
N PRO A 204 4.02 -1.52 -14.72
CA PRO A 204 4.27 -2.27 -15.95
C PRO A 204 4.52 -1.29 -17.09
N ASN A 205 5.61 -1.49 -17.84
CA ASN A 205 5.98 -0.66 -18.98
C ASN A 205 4.83 -0.62 -20.02
N GLU A 206 4.24 0.55 -20.25
CA GLU A 206 3.27 0.77 -21.34
C GLU A 206 3.92 0.84 -22.74
N ASN A 207 5.22 0.55 -22.88
CA ASN A 207 5.92 0.59 -24.16
C ASN A 207 6.21 -0.80 -24.71
N GLY A 208 5.15 -1.51 -25.06
CA GLY A 208 5.16 -2.57 -26.06
C GLY A 208 4.51 -2.07 -27.35
N ALA A 209 4.97 -0.91 -27.85
CA ALA A 209 4.49 -0.39 -29.13
C ALA A 209 5.02 -1.27 -30.26
N GLU A 210 4.09 -1.84 -31.01
CA GLU A 210 4.24 -2.45 -32.33
C GLU A 210 5.34 -1.77 -33.16
N SER A 211 6.40 -2.51 -33.47
CA SER A 211 7.13 -2.27 -34.70
C SER A 211 6.52 -3.15 -35.78
N ASP A 212 5.59 -2.55 -36.52
CA ASP A 212 5.27 -2.88 -37.90
C ASP A 212 6.57 -3.20 -38.67
N VAL A 213 6.75 -4.44 -39.09
CA VAL A 213 7.67 -4.79 -40.17
C VAL A 213 6.84 -5.20 -41.37
N SER A 214 6.55 -4.19 -42.19
CA SER A 214 6.03 -4.39 -43.54
C SER A 214 7.06 -5.12 -44.42
N PHE A 215 6.53 -5.98 -45.27
CA PHE A 215 7.17 -6.91 -46.20
C PHE A 215 8.22 -6.28 -47.14
N PRO A 216 8.95 -7.12 -47.90
CA PRO A 216 8.66 -7.06 -49.32
C PRO A 216 8.34 -8.43 -49.94
N GLN A 217 7.32 -8.43 -50.79
CA GLN A 217 7.12 -9.43 -51.83
C GLN A 217 8.23 -9.33 -52.87
N ARG A 218 8.83 -10.47 -53.22
CA ARG A 218 9.07 -10.92 -54.60
C ARG A 218 9.42 -12.39 -54.63
#